data_AF-A0AAJ7PAZ5-F1
#
_entry.id   AF-A0AAJ7PAZ5-F1
#
_cell.length_a   1.000
_cell.length_b   1.000
_cell.length_c   1.000
_cell.angle_alpha   90.00
_cell.angle_beta   90.00
_cell.angle_gamma   90.00
#
_symmetry.space_group_name_H-M   'P 1'
#
loop_
_entity.id
_entity.type
_entity.pdbx_description
1 polymer ?
#
loop_
_entity_poly.entity_id
_entity_poly.type
_entity_poly.pdbx_seq_one_letter_code
_entity_poly.pdbx_strand_id
1 'polypeptide(L)'
;VFVVLAERAQCVVPVAYALLPDKAAESYTRMLNLLKEAWPALCPASVVMDYERAMMIAVRACFPPETRIQGCFFHLVKNIKLRVAQEGLWSRYTNDDDFALKARMIAALAFVPPSELDNAVAELSPVLPEELIPVLNYFEDIYIGRMNRIRADGTVDRRTPQFPVEMWSVYQRTLDGEARTNNYAEAAHRRLQVEFGIQHPTIWKFIDGLKKVQKGRDLQVESFVAGGAPPTKRTKYVRADERILGVVERAEHLQHVEYLRGIAHNFLMDA
;
A
#
# COMPACT_ATOMS: atom_id res chain seq x y z
N VAL A 1 12.58 -6.61 -12.71
CA VAL A 1 12.52 -5.21 -13.18
C VAL A 1 11.87 -4.39 -12.08
N PHE A 2 12.57 -3.39 -11.58
CA PHE A 2 12.04 -2.37 -10.69
C PHE A 2 11.63 -1.15 -11.54
N VAL A 3 10.51 -0.51 -11.19
CA VAL A 3 10.02 0.67 -11.90
C VAL A 3 9.83 1.78 -10.89
N VAL A 4 10.44 2.93 -11.16
CA VAL A 4 10.19 4.16 -10.39
C VAL A 4 9.19 4.99 -11.19
N LEU A 5 8.07 5.31 -10.54
CA LEU A 5 7.07 6.22 -11.08
C LEU A 5 7.16 7.55 -10.34
N ALA A 6 6.95 8.65 -11.07
CA ALA A 6 6.76 9.96 -10.49
C ALA A 6 5.33 10.45 -10.79
N GLU A 7 4.71 11.09 -9.82
CA GLU A 7 3.43 11.77 -9.98
C GLU A 7 3.66 13.28 -10.09
N ARG A 8 3.04 13.91 -11.10
CA ARG A 8 2.97 15.37 -11.24
C ARG A 8 1.58 15.75 -11.71
N ALA A 9 0.86 16.56 -10.91
CA ALA A 9 -0.48 17.05 -11.22
C ALA A 9 -1.42 15.92 -11.70
N GLN A 10 -1.50 14.84 -10.92
CA GLN A 10 -2.32 13.63 -11.18
C GLN A 10 -1.90 12.81 -12.41
N CYS A 11 -0.83 13.19 -13.11
CA CYS A 11 -0.21 12.38 -14.14
C CYS A 11 0.90 11.54 -13.53
N VAL A 12 0.79 10.21 -13.64
CA VAL A 12 1.80 9.27 -13.14
C VAL A 12 2.55 8.63 -14.29
N VAL A 13 3.88 8.80 -14.29
CA VAL A 13 4.74 8.39 -15.41
C VAL A 13 5.96 7.62 -14.90
N PRO A 14 6.42 6.59 -15.64
CA PRO A 14 7.69 5.95 -15.32
C PRO A 14 8.85 6.88 -15.61
N VAL A 15 9.73 7.04 -14.63
CA VAL A 15 10.93 7.88 -14.72
C VAL A 15 12.22 7.06 -14.69
N ALA A 16 12.17 5.82 -14.19
CA ALA A 16 13.31 4.92 -14.25
C ALA A 16 12.88 3.45 -14.28
N TYR A 17 13.68 2.63 -14.95
CA TYR A 17 13.61 1.17 -14.92
C TYR A 17 14.97 0.65 -14.45
N ALA A 18 14.97 -0.27 -13.49
CA ALA A 18 16.19 -0.89 -12.97
C ALA A 18 16.10 -2.42 -13.00
N LEU A 19 17.22 -3.06 -13.34
CA LEU A 19 17.43 -4.47 -13.12
C LEU A 19 18.29 -4.61 -11.87
N LEU A 20 17.66 -5.05 -10.78
CA LEU A 20 18.33 -5.24 -9.50
C LEU A 20 18.74 -6.71 -9.36
N PRO A 21 19.94 -7.00 -8.80
CA PRO A 21 20.41 -8.37 -8.62
C PRO A 21 19.65 -9.11 -7.52
N ASP A 22 19.13 -8.38 -6.54
CA ASP A 22 18.46 -8.91 -5.36
C ASP A 22 17.51 -7.85 -4.77
N LYS A 23 16.96 -8.16 -3.60
CA LYS A 23 16.10 -7.28 -2.78
C LYS A 23 16.81 -6.78 -1.52
N ALA A 24 18.14 -6.58 -1.58
CA ALA A 24 18.92 -6.10 -0.46
C ALA A 24 18.85 -4.57 -0.34
N ALA A 25 19.00 -4.05 0.89
CA ALA A 25 18.90 -2.62 1.16
C ALA A 25 20.02 -1.84 0.44
N GLU A 26 21.20 -2.44 0.33
CA GLU A 26 22.36 -1.91 -0.38
C GLU A 26 22.09 -1.75 -1.87
N SER A 27 21.44 -2.74 -2.49
CA SER A 27 21.04 -2.70 -3.91
C SER A 27 20.04 -1.57 -4.19
N TYR A 28 19.04 -1.41 -3.33
CA TYR A 28 18.08 -0.29 -3.43
C TYR A 28 18.74 1.06 -3.20
N THR A 29 19.60 1.18 -2.18
CA THR A 29 20.32 2.43 -1.86
C THR A 29 21.18 2.86 -3.04
N ARG A 30 21.92 1.92 -3.65
CA ARG A 30 22.71 2.19 -4.86
C ARG A 30 21.84 2.66 -6.02
N MET A 31 20.71 2.00 -6.28
CA MET A 31 19.76 2.41 -7.32
C MET A 31 19.23 3.82 -7.10
N LEU A 32 18.81 4.14 -5.86
CA LEU A 32 18.28 5.46 -5.51
C LEU A 32 19.35 6.55 -5.62
N ASN A 33 20.60 6.28 -5.24
CA ASN A 33 21.69 7.23 -5.40
C ASN A 33 21.99 7.49 -6.88
N LEU A 34 22.04 6.46 -7.73
CA LEU A 34 22.18 6.65 -9.19
C LEU A 34 21.04 7.50 -9.78
N LEU A 35 19.81 7.31 -9.28
CA LEU A 35 18.68 8.12 -9.69
C LEU A 35 18.84 9.59 -9.27
N LYS A 36 19.33 9.85 -8.06
CA LYS A 36 19.62 11.21 -7.57
C LYS A 36 20.79 11.86 -8.30
N GLU A 37 21.80 11.10 -8.69
CA GLU A 37 22.91 11.62 -9.52
C GLU A 37 22.39 12.05 -10.90
N ALA A 38 21.52 11.24 -11.51
CA ALA A 38 20.90 11.55 -12.80
C ALA A 38 19.86 12.69 -12.71
N TRP A 39 19.18 12.81 -11.56
CA TRP A 39 18.20 13.86 -11.28
C TRP A 39 18.46 14.50 -9.91
N PRO A 40 19.41 15.45 -9.82
CA PRO A 40 19.81 16.06 -8.54
C PRO A 40 18.68 16.79 -7.80
N ALA A 41 17.66 17.26 -8.53
CA ALA A 41 16.49 17.91 -7.98
C ALA A 41 15.42 16.93 -7.45
N LEU A 42 15.64 15.62 -7.52
CA LEU A 42 14.71 14.62 -6.99
C LEU A 42 14.61 14.72 -5.46
N CYS A 43 13.56 15.39 -5.00
CA CYS A 43 13.22 15.54 -3.58
C CYS A 43 11.70 15.31 -3.41
N PRO A 44 11.24 14.05 -3.38
CA PRO A 44 9.83 13.74 -3.28
C PRO A 44 9.28 14.10 -1.90
N ALA A 45 8.09 14.69 -1.83
CA ALA A 45 7.39 14.92 -0.55
C ALA A 45 6.92 13.61 0.10
N SER A 46 6.60 12.60 -0.72
CA SER A 46 6.25 11.26 -0.27
C SER A 46 6.73 10.19 -1.24
N VAL A 47 6.97 8.99 -0.70
CA VAL A 47 7.32 7.78 -1.46
C VAL A 47 6.30 6.70 -1.10
N VAL A 48 5.48 6.31 -2.09
CA VAL A 48 4.53 5.21 -1.96
C VAL A 48 5.21 3.92 -2.37
N MET A 49 5.20 2.93 -1.49
CA MET A 49 5.91 1.67 -1.70
C MET A 49 5.20 0.46 -1.08
N ASP A 50 5.73 -0.71 -1.42
CA ASP A 50 5.28 -1.98 -0.88
C ASP A 50 5.90 -2.23 0.51
N TYR A 51 5.42 -3.25 1.21
CA TYR A 51 5.90 -3.61 2.55
C TYR A 51 7.21 -4.38 2.50
N GLU A 52 8.27 -3.69 2.10
CA GLU A 52 9.62 -4.25 2.02
C GLU A 52 10.60 -3.45 2.87
N ARG A 53 11.07 -4.06 3.95
CA ARG A 53 11.94 -3.42 4.93
C ARG A 53 13.25 -2.91 4.31
N ALA A 54 13.83 -3.65 3.36
CA ALA A 54 15.06 -3.28 2.68
C ALA A 54 14.91 -1.95 1.91
N MET A 55 13.84 -1.81 1.13
CA MET A 55 13.55 -0.57 0.42
C MET A 55 13.20 0.58 1.38
N MET A 56 12.53 0.32 2.51
CA MET A 56 12.24 1.36 3.51
C MET A 56 13.53 1.94 4.11
N ILE A 57 14.49 1.06 4.45
CA ILE A 57 15.83 1.46 4.91
C ILE A 57 16.53 2.30 3.84
N ALA A 58 16.50 1.86 2.58
CA ALA A 58 17.13 2.58 1.48
C ALA A 58 16.53 3.99 1.27
N VAL A 59 15.20 4.12 1.31
CA VAL A 59 14.54 5.43 1.19
C VAL A 59 14.93 6.36 2.33
N ARG A 60 14.97 5.85 3.58
CA ARG A 60 15.42 6.63 4.74
C ARG A 60 16.89 7.04 4.67
N ALA A 61 17.74 6.23 4.05
CA ALA A 61 19.14 6.56 3.84
C ALA A 61 19.35 7.59 2.72
N CYS A 62 18.51 7.57 1.68
CA CYS A 62 18.69 8.40 0.49
C CYS A 62 17.94 9.74 0.53
N PHE A 63 16.86 9.87 1.28
CA PHE A 63 15.99 11.06 1.25
C PHE A 63 15.86 11.75 2.63
N PRO A 64 15.53 13.05 2.66
CA PRO A 64 15.38 13.79 3.91
C PRO A 64 14.34 13.18 4.85
N PRO A 65 14.48 13.36 6.19
CA PRO A 65 13.53 12.85 7.18
C PRO A 65 12.07 13.26 6.94
N GLU A 66 11.84 14.42 6.32
CA GLU A 66 10.52 14.99 6.00
C GLU A 66 9.80 14.20 4.89
N THR A 67 10.53 13.40 4.11
CA THR A 67 9.96 12.55 3.06
C THR A 67 9.04 11.52 3.70
N ARG A 68 7.72 11.60 3.45
CA ARG A 68 6.76 10.64 4.00
C ARG A 68 6.90 9.29 3.29
N ILE A 69 7.16 8.22 4.03
CA ILE A 69 7.07 6.87 3.47
C ILE A 69 5.66 6.38 3.70
N GLN A 70 4.98 6.03 2.62
CA GLN A 70 3.59 5.60 2.64
C GLN A 70 3.48 4.17 2.10
N GLY A 71 2.84 3.31 2.87
CA GLY A 71 2.49 1.96 2.47
C GLY A 71 1.31 1.97 1.50
N CYS A 72 1.33 1.05 0.54
CA CYS A 72 0.21 0.82 -0.36
C CYS A 72 -0.88 -0.01 0.33
N PHE A 73 -2.11 0.51 0.44
CA PHE A 73 -3.22 -0.23 1.05
C PHE A 73 -3.52 -1.56 0.33
N PHE A 74 -3.42 -1.59 -1.00
CA PHE A 74 -3.60 -2.83 -1.77
C PHE A 74 -2.60 -3.92 -1.35
N HIS A 75 -1.35 -3.55 -1.08
CA HIS A 75 -0.34 -4.50 -0.61
C HIS A 75 -0.54 -4.92 0.85
N LEU A 76 -1.10 -4.06 1.70
CA LEU A 76 -1.53 -4.44 3.04
C LEU A 76 -2.63 -5.50 2.95
N VAL A 77 -3.67 -5.25 2.16
CA VAL A 77 -4.77 -6.21 1.93
C VAL A 77 -4.23 -7.54 1.38
N LYS A 78 -3.25 -7.50 0.46
CA LYS A 78 -2.57 -8.69 -0.07
C LYS A 78 -1.80 -9.45 1.02
N ASN A 79 -1.12 -8.77 1.93
CA ASN A 79 -0.42 -9.43 3.05
C ASN A 79 -1.42 -10.13 3.98
N ILE A 80 -2.55 -9.49 4.28
CA ILE A 80 -3.61 -10.11 5.10
C ILE A 80 -4.23 -11.31 4.39
N LYS A 81 -4.50 -11.21 3.08
CA LYS A 81 -4.93 -12.35 2.26
C LYS A 81 -3.95 -13.52 2.36
N LEU A 82 -2.65 -13.26 2.17
CA LEU A 82 -1.62 -14.28 2.27
C LEU A 82 -1.61 -14.92 3.65
N ARG A 83 -1.79 -14.13 4.71
CA ARG A 83 -1.88 -14.65 6.08
C ARG A 83 -3.12 -15.53 6.27
N VAL A 84 -4.30 -15.09 5.85
CA VAL A 84 -5.53 -15.90 5.87
C VAL A 84 -5.33 -17.24 5.14
N ALA A 85 -4.65 -17.24 4.00
CA ALA A 85 -4.35 -18.46 3.26
C ALA A 85 -3.34 -19.37 3.98
N GLN A 86 -2.32 -18.81 4.63
CA GLN A 86 -1.34 -19.55 5.44
C GLN A 86 -1.97 -20.25 6.65
N GLU A 87 -3.02 -19.67 7.23
CA GLU A 87 -3.82 -20.30 8.28
C GLU A 87 -4.79 -21.38 7.75
N GLY A 88 -4.79 -21.66 6.44
CA GLY A 88 -5.68 -22.65 5.82
C GLY A 88 -7.13 -22.16 5.64
N LEU A 89 -7.38 -20.86 5.81
CA LEU A 89 -8.74 -20.30 5.89
C LEU A 89 -9.27 -19.78 4.54
N TRP A 90 -8.50 -19.92 3.45
CA TRP A 90 -8.88 -19.38 2.14
C TRP A 90 -10.18 -19.99 1.62
N SER A 91 -10.36 -21.31 1.76
CA SER A 91 -11.60 -21.98 1.34
C SER A 91 -12.81 -21.43 2.07
N ARG A 92 -12.69 -21.18 3.39
CA ARG A 92 -13.78 -20.58 4.17
C ARG A 92 -14.03 -19.14 3.75
N TYR A 93 -12.98 -18.34 3.58
CA TYR A 93 -13.09 -16.97 3.06
C TYR A 93 -13.86 -16.90 1.73
N THR A 94 -13.66 -17.86 0.82
CA THR A 94 -14.35 -17.84 -0.48
C THR A 94 -15.79 -18.34 -0.45
N ASN A 95 -16.19 -19.08 0.60
CA ASN A 95 -17.49 -19.76 0.66
C ASN A 95 -18.42 -19.23 1.77
N ASP A 96 -17.93 -18.36 2.64
CA ASP A 96 -18.68 -17.78 3.76
C ASP A 96 -18.51 -16.25 3.76
N ASP A 97 -19.56 -15.55 3.36
CA ASP A 97 -19.56 -14.08 3.21
C ASP A 97 -19.36 -13.34 4.54
N ASP A 98 -19.89 -13.88 5.65
CA ASP A 98 -19.74 -13.28 6.98
C ASP A 98 -18.30 -13.44 7.48
N PHE A 99 -17.72 -14.64 7.31
CA PHE A 99 -16.31 -14.86 7.59
C PHE A 99 -15.40 -13.97 6.72
N ALA A 100 -15.71 -13.84 5.43
CA ALA A 100 -14.96 -12.99 4.51
C ALA A 100 -15.02 -11.51 4.93
N LEU A 101 -16.19 -11.04 5.38
CA LEU A 101 -16.37 -9.69 5.88
C LEU A 101 -15.52 -9.46 7.14
N LYS A 102 -15.57 -10.37 8.12
CA LYS A 102 -14.77 -10.29 9.36
C LYS A 102 -13.27 -10.32 9.08
N ALA A 103 -12.81 -11.13 8.11
CA ALA A 103 -11.41 -11.10 7.67
C ALA A 103 -11.03 -9.74 7.06
N ARG A 104 -11.92 -9.11 6.28
CA ARG A 104 -11.70 -7.77 5.73
C ARG A 104 -11.68 -6.67 6.79
N MET A 105 -12.39 -6.84 7.90
CA MET A 105 -12.35 -5.88 9.02
C MET A 105 -10.95 -5.75 9.63
N ILE A 106 -10.12 -6.80 9.59
CA ILE A 106 -8.72 -6.72 10.03
C ILE A 106 -7.93 -5.76 9.13
N ALA A 107 -8.08 -5.85 7.80
CA ALA A 107 -7.45 -4.91 6.88
C ALA A 107 -8.04 -3.49 6.99
N ALA A 108 -9.31 -3.37 7.40
CA ALA A 108 -9.97 -2.09 7.62
C ALA A 108 -9.38 -1.28 8.79
N LEU A 109 -8.59 -1.90 9.67
CA LEU A 109 -7.82 -1.19 10.72
C LEU A 109 -6.90 -0.11 10.13
N ALA A 110 -6.49 -0.22 8.86
CA ALA A 110 -5.76 0.82 8.13
C ALA A 110 -6.49 2.17 8.09
N PHE A 111 -7.82 2.17 8.25
CA PHE A 111 -8.65 3.36 8.26
C PHE A 111 -8.99 3.86 9.66
N VAL A 112 -8.53 3.20 10.74
CA VAL A 112 -8.79 3.71 12.09
C VAL A 112 -7.83 4.87 12.40
N PRO A 113 -8.30 5.95 13.06
CA PRO A 113 -7.41 6.99 13.57
C PRO A 113 -6.28 6.35 14.40
N PRO A 114 -4.99 6.72 14.21
CA PRO A 114 -3.90 6.10 14.95
C PRO A 114 -4.06 6.10 16.47
N SER A 115 -4.71 7.12 17.03
CA SER A 115 -5.01 7.23 18.47
C SER A 115 -6.02 6.21 18.99
N GLU A 116 -6.90 5.69 18.12
CA GLU A 116 -7.98 4.76 18.47
C GLU A 116 -7.67 3.30 18.11
N LEU A 117 -6.48 3.01 17.57
CA LEU A 117 -6.14 1.68 17.06
C LEU A 117 -6.23 0.59 18.13
N ASP A 118 -5.72 0.86 19.34
CA ASP A 118 -5.73 -0.13 20.42
C ASP A 118 -7.17 -0.44 20.86
N ASN A 119 -8.03 0.58 20.95
CA ASN A 119 -9.45 0.42 21.27
C ASN A 119 -10.18 -0.37 20.18
N ALA A 120 -9.95 -0.02 18.91
CA ALA A 120 -10.55 -0.72 17.78
C ALA A 120 -10.15 -2.19 17.71
N VAL A 121 -8.89 -2.53 18.01
CA VAL A 121 -8.42 -3.93 18.08
C VAL A 121 -9.08 -4.67 19.25
N ALA A 122 -9.14 -4.05 20.43
CA ALA A 122 -9.77 -4.64 21.61
C ALA A 122 -11.27 -4.93 21.40
N GLU A 123 -11.99 -4.04 20.73
CA GLU A 123 -13.40 -4.22 20.38
C GLU A 123 -13.62 -5.19 19.22
N LEU A 124 -12.70 -5.25 18.24
CA LEU A 124 -12.78 -6.15 17.10
C LEU A 124 -12.54 -7.62 17.51
N SER A 125 -11.54 -7.86 18.37
CA SER A 125 -11.10 -9.20 18.78
C SER A 125 -12.25 -10.14 19.21
N PRO A 126 -13.16 -9.77 20.14
CA PRO A 126 -14.25 -10.65 20.57
C PRO A 126 -15.34 -10.89 19.50
N VAL A 127 -15.37 -10.08 18.42
CA VAL A 127 -16.34 -10.22 17.32
C VAL A 127 -15.82 -11.14 16.22
N LEU A 128 -14.50 -11.33 16.14
CA LEU A 128 -13.89 -12.23 15.17
C LEU A 128 -14.17 -13.70 15.52
N PRO A 129 -14.30 -14.59 14.51
CA PRO A 129 -14.20 -16.02 14.73
C PRO A 129 -12.83 -16.36 15.31
N GLU A 130 -12.75 -17.36 16.18
CA GLU A 130 -11.51 -17.77 16.84
C GLU A 130 -10.39 -18.06 15.82
N GLU A 131 -10.75 -18.59 14.65
CA GLU A 131 -9.82 -18.90 13.57
C GLU A 131 -9.15 -17.67 12.93
N LEU A 132 -9.73 -16.47 13.06
CA LEU A 132 -9.12 -15.22 12.57
C LEU A 132 -8.21 -14.55 13.61
N ILE A 133 -8.19 -15.01 14.86
CA ILE A 133 -7.33 -14.45 15.90
C ILE A 133 -5.84 -14.56 15.55
N PRO A 134 -5.32 -15.65 14.94
CA PRO A 134 -3.95 -15.68 14.42
C PRO A 134 -3.65 -14.62 13.34
N VAL A 135 -4.64 -14.26 12.52
CA VAL A 135 -4.51 -13.22 11.49
C VAL A 135 -4.48 -11.83 12.14
N LEU A 136 -5.32 -11.58 13.16
CA LEU A 136 -5.29 -10.34 13.94
C LEU A 136 -3.97 -10.19 14.70
N ASN A 137 -3.51 -11.27 15.37
CA ASN A 137 -2.21 -11.31 16.04
C ASN A 137 -1.05 -10.97 15.08
N TYR A 138 -1.07 -11.53 13.87
CA TYR A 138 -0.10 -11.17 12.84
C TYR A 138 -0.16 -9.68 12.49
N PHE A 139 -1.36 -9.11 12.38
CA PHE A 139 -1.52 -7.68 12.13
C PHE A 139 -0.90 -6.85 13.26
N GLU A 140 -1.22 -7.17 14.51
CA GLU A 140 -0.67 -6.51 15.68
C GLU A 140 0.85 -6.60 15.74
N ASP A 141 1.44 -7.77 15.49
CA ASP A 141 2.89 -7.97 15.56
C ASP A 141 3.66 -7.18 14.48
N ILE A 142 3.11 -7.10 13.27
CA ILE A 142 3.79 -6.49 12.12
C ILE A 142 3.57 -4.98 12.05
N TYR A 143 2.37 -4.51 12.38
CA TYR A 143 1.90 -3.17 12.06
C TYR A 143 1.68 -2.25 13.27
N ILE A 144 1.26 -2.80 14.42
CA ILE A 144 0.93 -2.00 15.61
C ILE A 144 2.06 -2.04 16.67
N GLY A 145 2.59 -3.24 16.90
CA GLY A 145 3.50 -3.55 17.98
C GLY A 145 2.75 -3.83 19.28
N ARG A 146 2.83 -5.08 19.78
CA ARG A 146 2.15 -5.47 21.02
C ARG A 146 2.61 -4.63 22.22
N MET A 147 1.66 -4.23 23.04
CA MET A 147 1.91 -3.59 24.33
C MET A 147 2.55 -4.59 25.30
N ASN A 148 3.71 -4.26 25.85
CA ASN A 148 4.39 -5.09 26.85
C ASN A 148 3.98 -4.68 28.28
N ARG A 149 4.00 -3.38 28.60
CA ARG A 149 3.65 -2.84 29.92
C ARG A 149 3.34 -1.34 29.86
N ILE A 150 2.60 -0.85 30.84
CA ILE A 150 2.50 0.59 31.13
C ILE A 150 3.55 0.91 32.20
N ARG A 151 4.42 1.88 31.94
CA ARG A 151 5.41 2.35 32.90
C ARG A 151 4.73 3.21 33.97
N ALA A 152 5.41 3.42 35.10
CA ALA A 152 4.87 4.17 36.23
C ALA A 152 4.54 5.64 35.91
N ASP A 153 5.14 6.19 34.86
CA ASP A 153 4.87 7.54 34.33
C ASP A 153 3.69 7.60 33.35
N GLY A 154 2.97 6.48 33.16
CA GLY A 154 1.86 6.35 32.21
C GLY A 154 2.29 6.07 30.77
N THR A 155 3.59 6.00 30.47
CA THR A 155 4.06 5.70 29.11
C THR A 155 3.87 4.22 28.77
N VAL A 156 3.39 3.94 27.56
CA VAL A 156 3.18 2.58 27.08
C VAL A 156 4.46 2.05 26.44
N ASP A 157 5.03 1.00 27.04
CA ASP A 157 6.17 0.26 26.51
C ASP A 157 5.62 -0.80 25.54
N ARG A 158 5.81 -0.59 24.23
CA ARG A 158 5.37 -1.53 23.18
C ARG A 158 6.53 -2.01 22.32
N ARG A 159 6.36 -3.19 21.72
CA ARG A 159 7.30 -3.70 20.72
C ARG A 159 7.31 -2.75 19.51
N THR A 160 8.48 -2.51 18.94
CA THR A 160 8.58 -1.75 17.69
C THR A 160 7.98 -2.58 16.56
N PRO A 161 6.93 -2.11 15.86
CA PRO A 161 6.40 -2.81 14.70
C PRO A 161 7.42 -2.84 13.57
N GLN A 162 7.30 -3.82 12.67
CA GLN A 162 8.16 -3.89 11.49
C GLN A 162 7.91 -2.70 10.55
N PHE A 163 6.66 -2.24 10.48
CA PHE A 163 6.23 -1.07 9.70
C PHE A 163 5.50 -0.08 10.62
N PRO A 164 5.99 1.16 10.78
CA PRO A 164 5.37 2.17 11.63
C PRO A 164 3.92 2.49 11.24
N VAL A 165 3.08 2.86 12.21
CA VAL A 165 1.65 3.18 11.99
C VAL A 165 1.46 4.28 10.96
N GLU A 166 2.30 5.30 11.02
CA GLU A 166 2.27 6.47 10.13
C GLU A 166 2.56 6.09 8.67
N MET A 167 3.23 4.95 8.45
CA MET A 167 3.49 4.43 7.11
C MET A 167 2.24 3.80 6.51
N TRP A 168 1.54 2.94 7.24
CA TRP A 168 0.46 2.11 6.67
C TRP A 168 -0.95 2.65 6.89
N SER A 169 -1.14 3.53 7.87
CA SER A 169 -2.43 4.17 8.09
C SER A 169 -2.84 4.98 6.85
N VAL A 170 -4.09 4.82 6.46
CA VAL A 170 -4.73 5.55 5.36
C VAL A 170 -5.87 6.41 5.85
N TYR A 171 -6.05 6.58 7.17
CA TYR A 171 -7.10 7.42 7.74
C TYR A 171 -6.98 8.87 7.25
N GLN A 172 -5.87 9.55 7.59
CA GLN A 172 -5.66 10.94 7.20
C GLN A 172 -5.56 11.09 5.67
N ARG A 173 -4.90 10.15 5.00
CA ARG A 173 -4.82 10.11 3.53
C ARG A 173 -6.19 10.03 2.87
N THR A 174 -7.15 9.35 3.50
CA THR A 174 -8.53 9.31 3.00
C THR A 174 -9.20 10.66 3.13
N LEU A 175 -9.08 11.31 4.29
CA LEU A 175 -9.65 12.63 4.54
C LEU A 175 -9.06 13.71 3.62
N ASP A 176 -7.75 13.63 3.36
CA ASP A 176 -7.03 14.57 2.49
C ASP A 176 -7.27 14.31 0.99
N GLY A 177 -8.01 13.24 0.64
CA GLY A 177 -8.21 12.83 -0.75
C GLY A 177 -6.94 12.32 -1.44
N GLU A 178 -5.90 11.95 -0.68
CA GLU A 178 -4.66 11.38 -1.21
C GLU A 178 -4.87 9.96 -1.74
N ALA A 179 -4.12 9.58 -2.77
CA ALA A 179 -4.15 8.21 -3.29
C ALA A 179 -3.68 7.21 -2.24
N ARG A 180 -4.44 6.12 -2.01
CA ARG A 180 -4.17 5.08 -0.99
C ARG A 180 -3.50 3.82 -1.54
N THR A 181 -3.59 3.63 -2.85
CA THR A 181 -3.17 2.43 -3.58
C THR A 181 -2.20 2.81 -4.68
N ASN A 182 -1.22 1.96 -4.97
CA ASN A 182 -0.27 2.18 -6.05
C ASN A 182 -0.75 1.60 -7.39
N ASN A 183 -2.01 1.87 -7.76
CA ASN A 183 -2.66 1.28 -8.94
C ASN A 183 -1.90 1.56 -10.25
N TYR A 184 -1.23 2.71 -10.33
CA TYR A 184 -0.40 3.08 -11.47
C TYR A 184 0.84 2.17 -11.59
N ALA A 185 1.50 1.85 -10.47
CA ALA A 185 2.60 0.89 -10.43
C ALA A 185 2.15 -0.51 -10.88
N GLU A 186 1.01 -0.98 -10.38
CA GLU A 186 0.43 -2.27 -10.79
C GLU A 186 0.05 -2.29 -12.28
N ALA A 187 -0.54 -1.20 -12.78
CA ALA A 187 -0.88 -1.09 -14.20
C ALA A 187 0.37 -1.03 -15.08
N ALA A 188 1.42 -0.33 -14.66
CA ALA A 188 2.71 -0.29 -15.35
C ALA A 188 3.36 -1.67 -15.36
N HIS A 189 3.36 -2.38 -14.23
CA HIS A 189 3.90 -3.73 -14.13
C HIS A 189 3.15 -4.73 -15.02
N ARG A 190 1.80 -4.72 -14.99
CA ARG A 190 0.99 -5.56 -15.89
C ARG A 190 1.24 -5.26 -17.36
N ARG A 191 1.38 -3.99 -17.73
CA ARG A 191 1.70 -3.61 -19.12
C ARG A 191 3.07 -4.18 -19.52
N LEU A 192 4.08 -4.07 -18.67
CA LEU A 192 5.40 -4.66 -18.93
C LEU A 192 5.31 -6.18 -19.13
N GLN A 193 4.58 -6.89 -18.28
CA GLN A 193 4.38 -8.34 -18.41
C GLN A 193 3.72 -8.70 -19.76
N VAL A 194 2.67 -7.97 -20.15
CA VAL A 194 1.98 -8.17 -21.44
C VAL A 194 2.91 -7.89 -22.63
N GLU A 195 3.66 -6.79 -22.59
CA GLU A 195 4.57 -6.41 -23.68
C GLU A 195 5.75 -7.38 -23.84
N PHE A 196 6.26 -7.92 -22.74
CA PHE A 196 7.31 -8.93 -22.81
C PHE A 196 6.77 -10.27 -23.30
N GLY A 197 5.58 -10.68 -22.87
CA GLY A 197 4.93 -11.93 -23.31
C GLY A 197 5.66 -13.22 -22.95
N ILE A 198 6.78 -13.14 -22.23
CA ILE A 198 7.63 -14.25 -21.79
C ILE A 198 8.21 -13.96 -20.39
N GLN A 199 8.40 -14.99 -19.57
CA GLN A 199 8.90 -14.86 -18.20
C GLN A 199 10.40 -14.46 -18.14
N HIS A 200 11.19 -14.88 -19.12
CA HIS A 200 12.64 -14.64 -19.17
C HIS A 200 13.07 -14.08 -20.54
N PRO A 201 12.82 -12.79 -20.81
CA PRO A 201 13.25 -12.18 -22.07
C PRO A 201 14.77 -12.10 -22.16
N THR A 202 15.30 -12.27 -23.38
CA THR A 202 16.70 -11.89 -23.67
C THR A 202 16.87 -10.39 -23.44
N ILE A 203 18.10 -9.93 -23.20
CA ILE A 203 18.38 -8.51 -22.97
C ILE A 203 17.87 -7.63 -24.12
N TRP A 204 17.92 -8.13 -25.36
CA TRP A 204 17.40 -7.43 -26.54
C TRP A 204 15.88 -7.31 -26.51
N LYS A 205 15.15 -8.42 -26.30
CA LYS A 205 13.69 -8.39 -26.16
C LYS A 205 13.23 -7.52 -24.99
N PHE A 206 14.00 -7.51 -23.91
CA PHE A 206 13.75 -6.65 -22.76
C PHE A 206 13.88 -5.17 -23.12
N ILE A 207 14.99 -4.76 -23.75
CA ILE A 207 15.21 -3.38 -24.19
C ILE A 207 14.13 -2.94 -25.18
N ASP A 208 13.79 -3.78 -26.15
CA ASP A 208 12.76 -3.46 -27.15
C ASP A 208 11.37 -3.33 -26.52
N GLY A 209 11.04 -4.21 -25.57
CA GLY A 209 9.80 -4.09 -24.79
C GLY A 209 9.75 -2.81 -23.96
N LEU A 210 10.85 -2.43 -23.31
CA LEU A 210 10.93 -1.15 -22.59
C LEU A 210 10.72 0.04 -23.52
N LYS A 211 11.35 0.05 -24.70
CA LYS A 211 11.16 1.12 -25.70
C LYS A 211 9.70 1.22 -26.15
N LYS A 212 9.00 0.10 -26.34
CA LYS A 212 7.58 0.09 -26.69
C LYS A 212 6.71 0.67 -25.56
N VAL A 213 6.96 0.24 -24.31
CA VAL A 213 6.25 0.78 -23.15
C VAL A 213 6.50 2.28 -23.01
N GLN A 214 7.76 2.71 -23.15
CA GLN A 214 8.13 4.12 -23.05
C GLN A 214 7.45 4.96 -24.12
N LYS A 215 7.45 4.53 -25.38
CA LYS A 215 6.77 5.24 -26.48
C LYS A 215 5.29 5.50 -26.18
N GLY A 216 4.59 4.54 -25.56
CA GLY A 216 3.21 4.73 -25.13
C GLY A 216 3.04 5.73 -23.99
N ARG A 217 4.05 5.90 -23.14
CA ARG A 217 4.05 6.87 -22.03
C ARG A 217 4.44 8.26 -22.47
N ASP A 218 5.37 8.38 -23.40
CA ASP A 218 5.73 9.67 -24.01
C ASP A 218 4.50 10.33 -24.63
N LEU A 219 3.66 9.55 -25.33
CA LEU A 219 2.37 10.05 -25.84
C LEU A 219 1.42 10.57 -24.74
N GLN A 220 1.42 9.95 -23.56
CA GLN A 220 0.61 10.41 -22.43
C GLN A 220 1.18 11.69 -21.82
N VAL A 221 2.51 11.80 -21.75
CA VAL A 221 3.19 13.01 -21.31
C VAL A 221 2.89 14.17 -22.25
N GLU A 222 3.04 13.97 -23.56
CA GLU A 222 2.74 15.00 -24.57
C GLU A 222 1.27 15.41 -24.52
N SER A 223 0.35 14.45 -24.38
CA SER A 223 -1.07 14.76 -24.21
C SER A 223 -1.32 15.60 -22.95
N PHE A 224 -0.65 15.31 -21.84
CA PHE A 224 -0.76 16.07 -20.60
C PHE A 224 -0.18 17.49 -20.76
N VAL A 225 0.98 17.62 -21.39
CA VAL A 225 1.62 18.92 -21.70
C VAL A 225 0.73 19.78 -22.62
N ALA A 226 0.02 19.15 -23.55
CA ALA A 226 -0.97 19.79 -24.41
C ALA A 226 -2.29 20.16 -23.69
N GLY A 227 -2.41 19.91 -22.38
CA GLY A 227 -3.61 20.21 -21.59
C GLY A 227 -4.67 19.11 -21.59
N GLY A 228 -4.35 17.91 -22.08
CA GLY A 228 -5.22 16.75 -22.01
C GLY A 228 -5.39 16.25 -20.58
N ALA A 229 -6.61 15.79 -20.26
CA ALA A 229 -6.92 15.24 -18.95
C ALA A 229 -6.22 13.88 -18.71
N PRO A 230 -5.82 13.57 -17.46
CA PRO A 230 -5.26 12.27 -17.13
C PRO A 230 -6.29 11.15 -17.29
N PRO A 231 -5.86 9.89 -17.42
CA PRO A 231 -6.77 8.75 -17.52
C PRO A 231 -7.72 8.68 -16.32
N THR A 232 -9.02 8.59 -16.59
CA THR A 232 -10.04 8.53 -15.54
C THR A 232 -9.98 7.21 -14.78
N LYS A 233 -10.05 7.27 -13.45
CA LYS A 233 -10.23 6.09 -12.59
C LYS A 233 -11.56 5.41 -12.95
N ARG A 234 -11.60 4.07 -12.97
CA ARG A 234 -12.85 3.33 -13.25
C ARG A 234 -13.92 3.70 -12.23
N THR A 235 -15.15 3.94 -12.70
CA THR A 235 -16.28 4.41 -11.87
C THR A 235 -16.51 3.56 -10.62
N LYS A 236 -16.33 2.23 -10.70
CA LYS A 236 -16.49 1.35 -9.54
C LYS A 236 -15.54 1.69 -8.38
N TYR A 237 -14.31 2.11 -8.69
CA TYR A 237 -13.32 2.48 -7.69
C TYR A 237 -13.51 3.92 -7.20
N VAL A 238 -14.05 4.81 -8.04
CA VAL A 238 -14.44 6.16 -7.62
C VAL A 238 -15.58 6.07 -6.59
N ARG A 239 -16.64 5.32 -6.91
CA ARG A 239 -17.76 5.09 -5.98
C ARG A 239 -17.35 4.39 -4.68
N ALA A 240 -16.38 3.47 -4.76
CA ALA A 240 -15.84 2.84 -3.56
C ALA A 240 -15.05 3.84 -2.70
N ASP A 241 -14.25 4.73 -3.32
CA ASP A 241 -13.55 5.79 -2.59
C ASP A 241 -14.53 6.74 -1.91
N GLU A 242 -15.56 7.21 -2.61
CA GLU A 242 -16.62 8.08 -2.08
C GLU A 242 -17.32 7.45 -0.88
N ARG A 243 -17.71 6.17 -0.97
CA ARG A 243 -18.34 5.46 0.15
C ARG A 243 -17.39 5.26 1.33
N ILE A 244 -16.11 4.98 1.08
CA ILE A 244 -15.11 4.86 2.15
C ILE A 244 -14.95 6.22 2.84
N LEU A 245 -14.78 7.30 2.07
CA LEU A 245 -14.66 8.66 2.61
C LEU A 245 -15.85 8.99 3.52
N GLY A 246 -17.08 8.76 3.04
CA GLY A 246 -18.28 9.01 3.86
C GLY A 246 -18.39 8.13 5.11
N VAL A 247 -17.71 6.99 5.20
CA VAL A 247 -17.61 6.21 6.47
C VAL A 247 -16.51 6.80 7.36
N VAL A 248 -15.35 7.15 6.80
CA VAL A 248 -14.22 7.78 7.52
C VAL A 248 -14.63 9.10 8.16
N GLU A 249 -15.37 9.96 7.46
CA GLU A 249 -15.88 11.24 7.98
C GLU A 249 -16.85 11.08 9.17
N ARG A 250 -17.42 9.88 9.36
CA ARG A 250 -18.34 9.57 10.46
C ARG A 250 -17.68 8.72 11.54
N ALA A 251 -16.36 8.54 11.51
CA ALA A 251 -15.64 7.66 12.44
C ALA A 251 -15.95 7.96 13.92
N GLU A 252 -16.00 9.25 14.30
CA GLU A 252 -16.28 9.69 15.68
C GLU A 252 -17.72 9.40 16.16
N HIS A 253 -18.63 9.08 15.25
CA HIS A 253 -20.05 8.83 15.56
C HIS A 253 -20.43 7.35 15.48
N LEU A 254 -19.49 6.48 15.12
CA LEU A 254 -19.71 5.05 14.96
C LEU A 254 -18.91 4.28 16.00
N GLN A 255 -19.47 3.17 16.50
CA GLN A 255 -18.69 2.21 17.28
C GLN A 255 -17.63 1.57 16.37
N HIS A 256 -16.46 1.19 16.91
CA HIS A 256 -15.34 0.72 16.09
C HIS A 256 -15.71 -0.49 15.22
N VAL A 257 -16.48 -1.43 15.75
CA VAL A 257 -16.94 -2.61 15.01
C VAL A 257 -17.86 -2.23 13.84
N GLU A 258 -18.77 -1.29 14.05
CA GLU A 258 -19.67 -0.80 13.00
C GLU A 258 -18.88 -0.04 11.91
N TYR A 259 -17.95 0.81 12.34
CA TYR A 259 -17.04 1.53 11.48
C TYR A 259 -16.22 0.59 10.57
N LEU A 260 -15.52 -0.38 11.17
CA LEU A 260 -14.70 -1.36 10.47
C LEU A 260 -15.51 -2.18 9.48
N ARG A 261 -16.73 -2.59 9.86
CA ARG A 261 -17.66 -3.30 8.97
C ARG A 261 -18.05 -2.43 7.78
N GLY A 262 -18.39 -1.17 8.01
CA GLY A 262 -18.72 -0.20 6.96
C GLY A 262 -17.59 -0.03 5.94
N ILE A 263 -16.34 0.07 6.41
CA ILE A 263 -15.14 0.13 5.57
C ILE A 263 -14.95 -1.19 4.80
N ALA A 264 -15.07 -2.34 5.47
CA ALA A 264 -14.86 -3.69 4.91
C ALA A 264 -15.85 -4.09 3.80
N HIS A 265 -17.00 -3.43 3.69
CA HIS A 265 -17.95 -3.61 2.58
C HIS A 265 -17.47 -2.98 1.26
N ASN A 266 -16.44 -2.11 1.29
CA ASN A 266 -16.05 -1.30 0.13
C ASN A 266 -14.84 -1.81 -0.65
N PHE A 267 -14.23 -2.90 -0.21
CA PHE A 267 -13.14 -3.56 -0.92
C PHE A 267 -13.20 -5.08 -0.73
N LEU A 268 -12.45 -5.80 -1.55
CA LEU A 268 -12.31 -7.25 -1.47
C LEU A 268 -10.84 -7.61 -1.32
N MET A 269 -10.53 -8.82 -0.84
CA MET A 269 -9.18 -9.39 -0.90
C MET A 269 -8.91 -10.03 -2.28
N ASP A 270 -9.34 -9.34 -3.33
CA ASP A 270 -9.16 -9.79 -4.70
C ASP A 270 -7.83 -9.26 -5.22
N ALA A 271 -6.98 -10.19 -5.64
CA ALA A 271 -5.81 -9.92 -6.45
C ALA A 271 -6.04 -10.62 -7.79
#